data_AF-A0A1I1RLM8-F1
#
_entry.id   AF-A0A1I1RLM8-F1
#
_cell.length_a   1.000
_cell.length_b   1.000
_cell.length_c   1.000
_cell.angle_alpha   90.00
_cell.angle_beta   90.00
_cell.angle_gamma   90.00
#
_symmetry.space_group_name_H-M   'P 1'
#
loop_
_entity.id
_entity.type
_entity.pdbx_description
1 polymer ?
#
loop_
_entity_poly.entity_id
_entity_poly.type
_entity_poly.pdbx_seq_one_letter_code
_entity_poly.pdbx_strand_id
1 'polypeptide(L)'
;MKTVNYESLQAEQAWMIVSDQLQQRNNVLAKSISHMERNPTDLPMASRLIILRYHLKMSVRQLTKDARQKLHTKQSADRLAEQWRHVHQLLFLLRQIDMELGRATDENNTLRVWLESLDGRVYRSALVHLN
;
A
#
# COMPACT_ATOMS: atom_id res chain seq x y z
N MET A 1 4.86 -0.17 -35.68
CA MET A 1 4.08 -0.60 -34.49
C MET A 1 5.06 -0.95 -33.39
N LYS A 2 4.96 -0.37 -32.19
CA LYS A 2 5.78 -0.77 -31.03
C LYS A 2 5.34 -2.18 -30.62
N THR A 3 6.20 -3.17 -30.78
CA THR A 3 5.99 -4.52 -30.27
C THR A 3 6.04 -4.47 -28.74
N VAL A 4 4.87 -4.53 -28.10
CA VAL A 4 4.78 -4.66 -26.64
C VAL A 4 5.13 -6.11 -26.31
N ASN A 5 6.19 -6.33 -25.53
CA ASN A 5 6.56 -7.67 -25.06
C ASN A 5 5.54 -8.11 -24.00
N TYR A 6 5.14 -9.38 -24.04
CA TYR A 6 4.23 -10.00 -23.08
C TYR A 6 4.68 -9.79 -21.62
N GLU A 7 5.98 -9.88 -21.35
CA GLU A 7 6.54 -9.64 -20.02
C GLU A 7 6.38 -8.20 -19.53
N SER A 8 6.36 -7.23 -20.47
CA SER A 8 6.14 -5.82 -20.14
C SER A 8 4.68 -5.57 -19.75
N LEU A 9 3.72 -6.22 -20.43
CA LEU A 9 2.31 -6.22 -20.04
C LEU A 9 2.11 -6.83 -18.64
N GLN A 10 2.80 -7.93 -18.35
CA GLN A 10 2.75 -8.54 -17.01
C GLN A 10 3.30 -7.60 -15.93
N ALA A 11 4.41 -6.91 -16.20
CA ALA A 11 4.98 -5.96 -15.25
C ALA A 11 4.06 -4.74 -15.02
N GLU A 12 3.38 -4.26 -16.05
CA GLU A 12 2.35 -3.20 -15.94
C GLU A 12 1.13 -3.66 -15.15
N GLN A 13 0.63 -4.87 -15.41
CA GLN A 13 -0.46 -5.47 -14.64
C GLN A 13 -0.08 -5.64 -13.17
N ALA A 14 1.13 -6.13 -12.90
CA ALA A 14 1.65 -6.28 -11.54
C ALA A 14 1.77 -4.92 -10.85
N TRP A 15 2.27 -3.89 -11.54
CA TRP A 15 2.31 -2.53 -11.02
C TRP A 15 0.92 -2.05 -10.60
N MET A 16 -0.09 -2.24 -11.46
CA MET A 16 -1.46 -1.80 -11.19
C MET A 16 -2.02 -2.49 -9.94
N ILE A 17 -1.91 -3.82 -9.87
CA ILE A 17 -2.42 -4.62 -8.75
C ILE A 17 -1.74 -4.21 -7.43
N VAL A 18 -0.41 -4.13 -7.42
CA VAL A 18 0.35 -3.82 -6.19
C VAL A 18 0.10 -2.36 -5.77
N SER A 19 -0.07 -1.44 -6.72
CA SER A 19 -0.43 -0.05 -6.42
C SER A 19 -1.81 0.07 -5.77
N ASP A 20 -2.80 -0.67 -6.26
CA ASP A 20 -4.14 -0.69 -5.67
C ASP A 20 -4.11 -1.28 -4.25
N GLN A 21 -3.43 -2.41 -4.05
CA GLN A 21 -3.25 -3.00 -2.72
C GLN A 21 -2.55 -2.04 -1.76
N LEU A 22 -1.50 -1.33 -2.21
CA LEU A 22 -0.79 -0.34 -1.41
C LEU A 22 -1.70 0.83 -1.03
N GLN A 23 -2.56 1.29 -1.95
CA GLN A 23 -3.52 2.34 -1.68
C GLN A 23 -4.58 1.89 -0.66
N GLN A 24 -5.11 0.67 -0.81
CA GLN A 24 -6.04 0.07 0.15
C GLN A 24 -5.42 -0.02 1.55
N ARG A 25 -4.18 -0.53 1.67
CA ARG A 25 -3.46 -0.62 2.95
C ARG A 25 -3.14 0.74 3.55
N ASN A 26 -2.76 1.71 2.74
CA ASN A 26 -2.57 3.09 3.19
C ASN A 26 -3.87 3.73 3.72
N ASN A 27 -5.02 3.38 3.14
CA ASN A 27 -6.32 3.82 3.66
C ASN A 27 -6.64 3.19 5.01
N VAL A 28 -6.36 1.88 5.18
CA VAL A 28 -6.51 1.21 6.49
C VAL A 28 -5.60 1.87 7.52
N LEU A 29 -4.32 2.06 7.19
CA LEU A 29 -3.35 2.75 8.04
C LEU A 29 -3.84 4.14 8.47
N ALA A 30 -4.37 4.94 7.54
CA ALA A 30 -4.91 6.25 7.85
C ALA A 30 -6.10 6.19 8.81
N LYS A 31 -7.04 5.25 8.59
CA LYS A 31 -8.19 5.08 9.50
C LYS A 31 -7.75 4.60 10.89
N SER A 32 -6.78 3.70 10.97
CA SER A 32 -6.20 3.21 12.24
C SER A 32 -5.57 4.35 13.05
N ILE A 33 -4.80 5.22 12.39
CA ILE A 33 -4.25 6.43 13.00
C ILE A 33 -5.38 7.30 13.57
N SER A 34 -6.38 7.65 12.74
CA SER A 34 -7.49 8.50 13.17
C SER A 34 -8.38 7.88 14.25
N HIS A 35 -8.40 6.55 14.38
CA HIS A 35 -9.06 5.87 15.48
C HIS A 35 -8.28 6.06 16.78
N MET A 36 -6.97 5.81 16.74
CA MET A 36 -6.07 5.91 17.90
C MET A 36 -5.88 7.35 18.38
N GLU A 37 -5.88 8.34 17.49
CA GLU A 37 -5.74 9.77 17.86
C GLU A 37 -6.84 10.26 18.82
N ARG A 38 -7.95 9.52 18.94
CA ARG A 38 -9.06 9.85 19.85
C ARG A 38 -8.76 9.50 21.31
N ASN A 39 -7.79 8.62 21.55
CA ASN A 39 -7.43 8.13 22.88
C ASN A 39 -6.01 8.58 23.23
N PRO A 40 -5.80 9.36 24.30
CA PRO A 40 -4.48 9.83 24.71
C PRO A 40 -3.46 8.70 24.93
N THR A 41 -3.92 7.54 25.40
CA THR A 41 -3.09 6.35 25.65
C THR A 41 -2.53 5.73 24.37
N ASP A 42 -3.18 5.95 23.22
CA ASP A 42 -2.79 5.37 21.93
C ASP A 42 -1.93 6.33 21.09
N LEU A 43 -1.74 7.59 21.55
CA LEU A 43 -1.00 8.63 20.83
C LEU A 43 0.46 8.25 20.46
N PRO A 44 1.23 7.56 21.32
CA PRO A 44 2.57 7.13 20.95
C PRO A 44 2.58 6.19 19.74
N MET A 45 1.63 5.25 19.69
CA MET A 45 1.48 4.34 18.56
C MET A 45 0.97 5.07 17.31
N ALA A 46 -0.03 5.94 17.46
CA ALA A 46 -0.52 6.77 16.37
C ALA A 46 0.61 7.59 15.74
N SER A 47 1.49 8.18 16.55
CA SER A 47 2.67 8.93 16.09
C SER A 47 3.64 8.06 15.29
N ARG A 48 3.93 6.83 15.75
CA ARG A 48 4.77 5.86 15.00
C ARG A 48 4.17 5.56 13.63
N LEU A 49 2.87 5.30 13.56
CA LEU A 49 2.17 5.03 12.31
C LEU A 49 2.07 6.26 11.38
N ILE A 50 1.98 7.48 11.94
CA ILE A 50 2.03 8.72 11.16
C ILE A 50 3.39 8.88 10.48
N ILE A 51 4.48 8.64 11.20
CA ILE A 51 5.84 8.69 10.66
C ILE A 51 5.99 7.67 9.52
N LEU A 52 5.55 6.43 9.74
CA LEU A 52 5.52 5.40 8.70
C LEU A 52 4.74 5.88 7.46
N ARG A 53 3.53 6.40 7.65
CA ARG A 53 2.67 6.90 6.57
C ARG A 53 3.32 8.04 5.79
N TYR A 54 4.04 8.94 6.47
CA TYR A 54 4.81 10.00 5.83
C TYR A 54 5.91 9.42 4.93
N HIS A 55 6.71 8.48 5.42
CA HIS A 55 7.76 7.86 4.64
C HIS A 55 7.21 7.10 3.42
N LEU A 56 6.11 6.36 3.58
CA LEU A 56 5.42 5.68 2.47
C LEU A 56 5.01 6.67 1.38
N LYS A 57 4.39 7.79 1.76
CA LYS A 57 3.99 8.85 0.81
C LYS A 57 5.19 9.40 0.04
N MET A 58 6.32 9.61 0.71
CA MET A 58 7.53 10.12 0.06
C MET A 58 8.15 9.07 -0.87
N SER A 59 8.24 7.80 -0.45
CA SER A 59 8.75 6.72 -1.29
C SER A 59 7.89 6.48 -2.53
N VAL A 60 6.55 6.48 -2.41
CA VAL A 60 5.65 6.34 -3.57
C VAL A 60 5.79 7.50 -4.55
N ARG A 61 5.92 8.73 -4.04
CA ARG A 61 6.17 9.92 -4.89
C ARG A 61 7.48 9.78 -5.65
N GLN A 62 8.54 9.35 -4.98
CA GLN A 62 9.86 9.15 -5.60
C GLN A 62 9.80 8.04 -6.67
N LEU A 63 9.19 6.89 -6.36
CA LEU A 63 9.00 5.79 -7.33
C LEU A 63 8.20 6.23 -8.56
N THR A 64 7.14 7.02 -8.36
CA THR A 64 6.33 7.55 -9.47
C THR A 64 7.14 8.50 -10.35
N LYS A 65 7.97 9.35 -9.74
CA LYS A 65 8.87 10.26 -10.46
C LYS A 65 9.91 9.48 -11.26
N ASP A 66 10.55 8.48 -10.65
CA ASP A 66 11.58 7.66 -11.29
C ASP A 66 11.02 6.82 -12.45
N ALA A 67 9.81 6.25 -12.26
CA ALA A 67 9.10 5.54 -13.31
C ALA A 67 8.81 6.45 -14.53
N ARG A 68 8.35 7.69 -14.30
CA ARG A 68 8.06 8.65 -15.38
C ARG A 68 9.31 9.14 -16.10
N GLN A 69 10.39 9.44 -15.38
CA GLN A 69 11.60 10.01 -15.98
C GLN A 69 12.35 9.03 -16.89
N LYS A 70 12.30 7.72 -16.60
CA LYS A 70 13.15 6.72 -17.26
C LYS A 70 12.52 6.00 -18.45
N LEU A 71 11.22 6.23 -18.70
CA LEU A 71 10.51 5.72 -19.87
C LEU A 71 11.11 6.20 -21.22
N HIS A 72 11.92 7.25 -21.21
CA HIS A 72 12.41 7.88 -22.43
C HIS A 72 13.83 7.47 -22.89
N THR A 73 14.65 6.78 -22.09
CA THR A 73 16.11 6.77 -22.35
C THR A 73 16.81 5.39 -22.44
N LYS A 74 16.16 4.27 -22.12
CA LYS A 74 16.85 2.95 -22.03
C LYS A 74 16.55 1.95 -23.15
N GLN A 75 17.42 0.97 -23.37
CA GLN A 75 17.19 -0.20 -24.25
C GLN A 75 16.09 -1.11 -23.68
N SER A 76 15.47 -1.98 -24.49
CA SER A 76 14.25 -2.73 -24.10
C SER A 76 14.44 -3.68 -22.91
N ALA A 77 15.57 -4.38 -22.82
CA ALA A 77 15.86 -5.31 -21.71
C ALA A 77 16.02 -4.57 -20.38
N ASP A 78 16.73 -3.44 -20.39
CA ASP A 78 16.91 -2.60 -19.20
C ASP A 78 15.59 -1.99 -18.70
N ARG A 79 14.64 -1.75 -19.61
CA ARG A 79 13.30 -1.26 -19.26
C ARG A 79 12.50 -2.30 -18.48
N LEU A 80 12.50 -3.55 -18.92
CA LEU A 80 11.75 -4.62 -18.25
C LEU A 80 12.28 -4.88 -16.84
N ALA A 81 13.60 -4.98 -16.69
CA ALA A 81 14.23 -5.12 -15.38
C ALA A 81 13.89 -3.96 -14.43
N GLU A 82 13.81 -2.74 -14.96
CA GLU A 82 13.43 -1.56 -14.19
C GLU A 82 11.94 -1.54 -13.81
N GLN A 83 11.04 -1.96 -14.70
CA GLN A 83 9.62 -2.15 -14.39
C GLN A 83 9.46 -3.12 -13.22
N TRP A 84 10.10 -4.29 -13.29
CA TRP A 84 10.07 -5.28 -12.20
C TRP A 84 10.68 -4.76 -10.91
N ARG A 85 11.79 -4.00 -10.98
CA ARG A 85 12.38 -3.39 -9.79
C ARG A 85 11.39 -2.48 -9.09
N HIS A 86 10.66 -1.65 -9.83
CA HIS A 86 9.67 -0.77 -9.20
C HIS A 86 8.49 -1.54 -8.61
N VAL A 87 8.02 -2.61 -9.27
CA VAL A 87 7.01 -3.52 -8.71
C VAL A 87 7.48 -4.10 -7.37
N HIS A 88 8.73 -4.58 -7.31
CA HIS A 88 9.31 -5.08 -6.06
C HIS A 88 9.42 -4.00 -4.98
N GLN A 89 9.74 -2.76 -5.35
CA GLN A 89 9.79 -1.64 -4.40
C GLN A 89 8.38 -1.33 -3.84
N LEU A 90 7.35 -1.34 -4.68
CA LEU A 90 5.96 -1.19 -4.21
C LEU A 90 5.55 -2.34 -3.27
N LEU A 91 5.92 -3.57 -3.61
CA LEU A 91 5.65 -4.75 -2.77
C LEU A 91 6.36 -4.67 -1.41
N PHE A 92 7.59 -4.15 -1.40
CA PHE A 92 8.33 -3.91 -0.16
C PHE A 92 7.60 -2.90 0.74
N LEU A 93 7.13 -1.79 0.17
CA LEU A 93 6.35 -0.79 0.92
C LEU A 93 5.04 -1.37 1.46
N LEU A 94 4.36 -2.22 0.68
CA LEU A 94 3.16 -2.91 1.09
C LEU A 94 3.42 -3.80 2.32
N ARG A 95 4.46 -4.64 2.26
CA ARG A 95 4.86 -5.50 3.38
C ARG A 95 5.25 -4.72 4.61
N GLN A 96 5.87 -3.55 4.44
CA GLN A 96 6.22 -2.68 5.56
C GLN A 96 4.97 -2.14 6.26
N ILE A 97 3.91 -1.80 5.52
CA ILE A 97 2.62 -1.43 6.12
C ILE A 97 2.03 -2.61 6.88
N ASP A 98 1.95 -3.78 6.25
CA ASP A 98 1.34 -4.96 6.86
C ASP A 98 2.06 -5.37 8.15
N MET A 99 3.39 -5.32 8.16
CA MET A 99 4.20 -5.64 9.35
C MET A 99 3.97 -4.64 10.49
N GLU A 100 3.98 -3.34 10.21
CA GLU A 100 3.82 -2.32 11.25
C GLU A 100 2.39 -2.22 11.75
N LEU A 101 1.39 -2.43 10.89
CA LEU A 101 -0.01 -2.58 11.32
C LEU A 101 -0.19 -3.85 12.15
N GLY A 102 0.40 -4.97 11.75
CA GLY A 102 0.37 -6.22 12.51
C GLY A 102 0.95 -6.06 13.93
N ARG A 103 2.14 -5.44 14.03
CA ARG A 103 2.73 -5.08 15.33
C ARG A 103 1.82 -4.18 16.15
N ALA A 104 1.22 -3.16 15.52
CA ALA A 104 0.31 -2.26 16.23
C ALA A 104 -0.94 -2.98 16.74
N THR A 105 -1.47 -3.96 16.00
CA THR A 105 -2.61 -4.77 16.46
C THR A 105 -2.25 -5.77 17.54
N ASP A 106 -1.03 -6.32 17.50
CA ASP A 106 -0.53 -7.22 18.55
C ASP A 106 -0.32 -6.46 19.87
N GLU A 107 0.17 -5.21 19.78
CA GLU A 107 0.43 -4.33 20.91
C GLU A 107 -0.84 -3.62 21.45
N ASN A 108 -1.90 -3.46 20.64
CA ASN A 108 -3.13 -2.75 21.02
C ASN A 108 -4.40 -3.52 20.67
N ASN A 109 -4.99 -4.12 21.70
CA ASN A 109 -6.21 -4.90 21.59
C ASN A 109 -7.42 -4.07 21.10
N THR A 110 -7.53 -2.79 21.50
CA THR A 110 -8.61 -1.91 21.06
C THR A 110 -8.54 -1.68 19.55
N LEU A 111 -7.33 -1.43 19.02
CA LEU A 111 -7.09 -1.30 17.59
C LEU A 111 -7.42 -2.59 16.83
N ARG A 112 -6.99 -3.75 17.35
CA ARG A 112 -7.29 -5.05 16.76
C ARG A 112 -8.78 -5.31 16.63
N VAL A 113 -9.52 -5.18 17.72
CA VAL A 113 -10.98 -5.38 17.75
C VAL A 113 -11.69 -4.39 16.80
N TRP A 114 -11.23 -3.14 16.76
CA TRP A 114 -11.79 -2.15 15.84
C TRP A 114 -11.54 -2.51 14.37
N LEU A 115 -10.34 -2.98 14.01
CA LEU A 115 -10.03 -3.43 12.65
C LEU A 115 -10.86 -4.64 12.22
N GLU A 116 -11.00 -5.65 13.09
CA GLU A 116 -11.87 -6.81 12.84
C GLU A 116 -13.34 -6.39 12.62
N SER A 117 -13.80 -5.34 13.33
CA SER A 117 -15.14 -4.78 13.15
C SER A 117 -15.36 -4.06 11.81
N LEU A 118 -14.28 -3.64 11.14
CA LEU A 118 -14.35 -3.02 9.81
C LEU A 118 -14.50 -4.09 8.72
N ASP A 119 -13.74 -5.18 8.81
CA ASP A 119 -13.84 -6.30 7.88
C ASP A 119 -15.24 -6.94 7.93
N GLY A 120 -15.81 -7.10 9.13
CA GLY A 120 -17.18 -7.56 9.30
C GLY A 120 -18.24 -6.61 8.72
N ARG A 121 -17.98 -5.29 8.68
CA ARG A 121 -18.90 -4.29 8.11
C ARG A 121 -18.89 -4.29 6.59
N VAL A 122 -17.73 -4.47 5.97
CA VAL A 122 -17.61 -4.59 4.49
C VAL A 122 -18.34 -5.84 3.99
N TYR A 123 -18.23 -6.95 4.72
CA TYR A 123 -18.92 -8.19 4.36
C TYR A 123 -20.45 -8.07 4.46
N ARG A 124 -20.96 -7.39 5.49
CA ARG A 124 -22.40 -7.14 5.65
C ARG A 124 -22.96 -6.18 4.59
N SER A 125 -22.24 -5.14 4.19
CA SER A 125 -22.74 -4.22 3.15
C SER A 125 -22.81 -4.87 1.77
N ALA A 126 -21.88 -5.77 1.43
CA ALA A 126 -21.90 -6.50 0.16
C ALA A 126 -23.09 -7.46 0.04
N LEU A 127 -23.48 -8.12 1.13
CA LEU A 127 -24.64 -9.01 1.17
C LEU A 127 -25.99 -8.29 1.03
N VAL A 128 -26.09 -7.02 1.46
CA VAL A 128 -27.32 -6.22 1.30
C VAL A 128 -27.57 -5.83 -0.16
N HIS A 129 -26.54 -5.81 -1.01
CA HIS A 129 -26.68 -5.53 -2.44
C HIS A 129 -26.98 -6.78 -3.30
N LEU A 130 -27.11 -7.96 -2.68
CA LEU A 130 -27.35 -9.24 -3.38
C LEU A 130 -28.75 -9.82 -3.13
N ASN A 131 -29.64 -9.10 -2.44
CA ASN A 131 -31.04 -9.49 -2.21
C ASN A 131 -31.99 -8.54 -2.94
#